data_AF-A0AAP7DKU0-F1
#
_entry.id   AF-A0AAP7DKU0-F1
#
_cell.length_a   1.000
_cell.length_b   1.000
_cell.length_c   1.000
_cell.angle_alpha   90.00
_cell.angle_beta   90.00
_cell.angle_gamma   90.00
#
_symmetry.space_group_name_H-M   'P 1'
#
loop_
_entity.id
_entity.type
_entity.pdbx_description
1 polymer ?
#
loop_
_entity_poly.entity_id
_entity_poly.type
_entity_poly.pdbx_seq_one_letter_code
_entity_poly.pdbx_strand_id
1 'polypeptide(L)'
;MTDWSKYGYRVTSPYGKRRDPINGKTAEHTGIDLVKAHKAPIFAFMAGEVVHARTGQSGTGFGNFGNVVAIKDQRGALHCYAHLDSCSVKVGQKVAAGQEVGKQGNTGRTNGNGAANGKGSHLHYEVRLKAAPSYGFGSHTDPEMYLAKYIEQGKGTNKMKPTDFIAKIAPAAVEDMKKTGVPASLTIAQAALESGWGGSGLTVKANNLFGVKGSGPAGSVKMPTIEYRPDGTSYPILANFRVYHNWAESIEDHSKLLVNGTTDDPKRYHKVLNADYKTACVEVWKAEYATSPEYPKLLIDLIEQHKLDKYDQMGKVEKATVELNGKKIAEGTFLNGLVTVPIRDIAEALGAKLVWDNIKKIATVNGKKIVGTQVVNERAIAPVREVAEAAGYQVTGWDGVKRKVTINK
;
A
#
# COMPACT_ATOMS: atom_id res chain seq x y z
N MET A 1 -17.74 13.52 -5.13
CA MET A 1 -18.71 13.74 -4.04
C MET A 1 -19.07 12.39 -3.45
N THR A 2 -19.33 12.36 -2.14
CA THR A 2 -19.67 11.11 -1.44
C THR A 2 -21.13 10.75 -1.71
N ASP A 3 -21.40 9.54 -2.20
CA ASP A 3 -22.79 9.10 -2.42
C ASP A 3 -23.41 8.56 -1.12
N TRP A 4 -24.09 9.45 -0.40
CA TRP A 4 -24.70 9.19 0.90
C TRP A 4 -25.85 8.18 0.88
N SER A 5 -26.49 7.97 -0.28
CA SER A 5 -27.62 7.04 -0.42
C SER A 5 -27.24 5.60 -0.08
N LYS A 6 -25.98 5.23 -0.34
CA LYS A 6 -25.39 3.92 -0.02
C LYS A 6 -25.20 3.67 1.46
N TYR A 7 -25.11 4.73 2.25
CA TYR A 7 -25.07 4.67 3.71
C TYR A 7 -26.48 4.78 4.33
N GLY A 8 -27.52 4.67 3.50
CA GLY A 8 -28.91 4.80 3.88
C GLY A 8 -29.36 6.24 4.12
N TYR A 9 -28.57 7.24 3.72
CA TYR A 9 -28.89 8.65 3.91
C TYR A 9 -29.31 9.33 2.61
N ARG A 10 -30.36 10.15 2.68
CA ARG A 10 -30.65 11.17 1.68
C ARG A 10 -30.02 12.49 2.12
N VAL A 11 -29.26 13.14 1.25
CA VAL A 11 -28.78 14.51 1.50
C VAL A 11 -29.95 15.47 1.38
N THR A 12 -30.22 16.24 2.43
CA THR A 12 -31.25 17.29 2.41
C THR A 12 -30.65 18.69 2.32
N SER A 13 -29.39 18.85 2.73
CA SER A 13 -28.66 20.11 2.56
C SER A 13 -27.16 19.86 2.45
N PRO A 14 -26.50 20.23 1.34
CA PRO A 14 -25.06 20.11 1.18
C PRO A 14 -24.30 21.19 1.98
N TYR A 15 -22.99 21.01 2.14
CA TYR A 15 -22.09 22.01 2.71
C TYR A 15 -21.98 23.27 1.85
N GLY A 16 -21.78 24.43 2.48
CA GLY A 16 -21.46 25.70 1.82
C GLY A 16 -22.58 26.74 1.82
N LYS A 17 -22.40 27.78 1.00
CA LYS A 17 -23.31 28.95 0.95
C LYS A 17 -24.68 28.56 0.41
N ARG A 18 -25.74 28.88 1.16
CA ARG A 18 -27.13 28.80 0.71
C ARG A 18 -27.73 30.19 0.60
N ARG A 19 -28.46 30.45 -0.48
CA ARG A 19 -29.29 31.66 -0.61
C ARG A 19 -30.66 31.37 -0.01
N ASP A 20 -31.05 32.15 0.98
CA ASP A 20 -32.39 32.06 1.56
C ASP A 20 -33.43 32.38 0.47
N PRO A 21 -34.39 31.48 0.18
CA PRO A 21 -35.34 31.66 -0.91
C PRO A 21 -36.40 32.74 -0.66
N ILE A 22 -36.45 33.33 0.55
CA ILE A 22 -37.48 34.29 0.96
C ILE A 22 -36.88 35.69 1.16
N ASN A 23 -35.67 35.81 1.71
CA ASN A 23 -35.03 37.11 2.00
C ASN A 23 -33.71 37.36 1.25
N GLY A 24 -33.24 36.40 0.46
CA GLY A 24 -32.06 36.55 -0.40
C GLY A 24 -30.72 36.62 0.33
N LYS A 25 -30.68 36.55 1.67
CA LYS A 25 -29.44 36.54 2.45
C LYS A 25 -28.72 35.21 2.27
N THR A 26 -27.39 35.27 2.20
CA THR A 26 -26.56 34.06 2.15
C THR A 26 -26.29 33.57 3.57
N ALA A 27 -26.74 32.35 3.89
CA ALA A 27 -26.38 31.65 5.11
C ALA A 27 -25.41 30.53 4.77
N GLU A 28 -24.28 30.46 5.48
CA GLU A 28 -23.30 29.40 5.29
C GLU A 28 -23.72 28.15 6.08
N HIS A 29 -23.85 27.02 5.39
CA HIS A 29 -24.10 25.73 6.00
C HIS A 29 -22.74 25.07 6.30
N THR A 30 -22.40 24.99 7.59
CA THR A 30 -21.07 24.58 8.07
C THR A 30 -20.84 23.07 8.05
N GLY A 31 -21.87 22.28 7.75
CA GLY A 31 -21.83 20.83 7.65
C GLY A 31 -22.70 20.31 6.50
N ILE A 32 -23.09 19.04 6.58
CA ILE A 32 -24.01 18.39 5.65
C ILE A 32 -25.18 17.78 6.42
N ASP A 33 -26.40 17.95 5.90
CA ASP A 33 -27.61 17.40 6.51
C ASP A 33 -27.99 16.10 5.80
N LEU A 34 -28.02 15.03 6.58
CA LEU A 34 -28.21 13.66 6.13
C LEU A 34 -29.43 13.06 6.82
N VAL A 35 -30.37 12.52 6.05
CA VAL A 35 -31.64 11.98 6.57
C VAL A 35 -31.76 10.50 6.30
N LYS A 36 -32.08 9.75 7.36
CA LYS A 36 -32.65 8.39 7.33
C LYS A 36 -33.87 8.32 8.24
N ALA A 37 -34.36 7.12 8.55
CA ALA A 37 -35.47 6.95 9.49
C ALA A 37 -35.14 7.55 10.87
N HIS A 38 -36.13 8.19 11.50
CA HIS A 38 -36.01 8.70 12.86
C HIS A 38 -35.59 7.57 13.83
N LYS A 39 -34.67 7.86 14.74
CA LYS A 39 -34.02 6.92 15.68
C LYS A 39 -33.20 5.79 15.05
N ALA A 40 -32.96 5.81 13.74
CA ALA A 40 -32.05 4.85 13.13
C ALA A 40 -30.59 5.05 13.61
N PRO A 41 -29.80 3.98 13.74
CA PRO A 41 -28.45 4.01 14.31
C PRO A 41 -27.48 4.78 13.43
N ILE A 42 -26.84 5.81 13.96
CA ILE A 42 -25.79 6.64 13.33
C ILE A 42 -24.44 5.98 13.62
N PHE A 43 -23.69 5.72 12.56
CA PHE A 43 -22.36 5.12 12.63
C PHE A 43 -21.28 6.17 12.44
N ALA A 44 -20.14 5.98 13.11
CA ALA A 44 -18.96 6.81 12.91
C ALA A 44 -18.46 6.68 11.47
N PHE A 45 -18.35 7.78 10.74
CA PHE A 45 -17.73 7.79 9.41
C PHE A 45 -16.21 7.54 9.48
N MET A 46 -15.62 7.77 10.65
CA MET A 46 -14.18 7.78 10.88
C MET A 46 -13.86 7.21 12.26
N ALA A 47 -12.72 6.52 12.36
CA ALA A 47 -12.19 6.08 13.65
C ALA A 47 -11.58 7.26 14.42
N GLY A 48 -11.66 7.22 15.75
CA GLY A 48 -11.10 8.27 16.58
C GLY A 48 -11.45 8.13 18.06
N GLU A 49 -11.20 9.18 18.82
CA GLU A 49 -11.53 9.27 20.24
C GLU A 49 -12.71 10.21 20.45
N VAL A 50 -13.70 9.77 21.21
CA VAL A 50 -14.87 10.59 21.56
C VAL A 50 -14.45 11.66 22.55
N VAL A 51 -14.51 12.93 22.14
CA VAL A 51 -14.20 14.09 23.00
C VAL A 51 -15.46 14.79 23.53
N HIS A 52 -16.63 14.46 22.96
CA HIS A 52 -17.93 14.97 23.40
C HIS A 52 -19.02 13.91 23.11
N ALA A 53 -19.95 13.70 24.04
CA ALA A 53 -21.08 12.77 23.87
C ALA A 53 -22.22 13.16 24.83
N ARG A 54 -22.81 14.33 24.61
CA ARG A 54 -23.89 14.89 25.45
C ARG A 54 -24.58 16.05 24.72
N THR A 55 -25.56 16.68 25.36
CA THR A 55 -26.19 17.91 24.85
C THR A 55 -25.18 19.06 24.80
N GLY A 56 -25.09 19.71 23.65
CA GLY A 56 -24.27 20.90 23.42
C GLY A 56 -24.80 22.10 24.21
N GLN A 57 -23.88 22.89 24.77
CA GLN A 57 -24.20 24.07 25.56
C GLN A 57 -23.85 25.35 24.79
N SER A 58 -24.57 26.44 25.07
CA SER A 58 -24.25 27.74 24.48
C SER A 58 -22.83 28.17 24.88
N GLY A 59 -22.11 28.81 23.96
CA GLY A 59 -20.72 29.24 24.19
C GLY A 59 -19.64 28.15 24.03
N THR A 60 -20.00 26.85 23.96
CA THR A 60 -18.99 25.79 23.82
C THR A 60 -18.58 25.51 22.37
N GLY A 61 -19.27 26.09 21.39
CA GLY A 61 -19.14 25.74 19.97
C GLY A 61 -20.08 24.62 19.49
N PHE A 62 -20.92 24.08 20.39
CA PHE A 62 -22.03 23.15 20.07
C PHE A 62 -23.39 23.73 20.49
N GLY A 63 -23.46 25.04 20.73
CA GLY A 63 -24.74 25.71 20.96
C GLY A 63 -25.70 25.42 19.82
N ASN A 64 -26.95 25.11 20.15
CA ASN A 64 -28.03 24.75 19.21
C ASN A 64 -27.89 23.39 18.49
N PHE A 65 -26.80 22.63 18.66
CA PHE A 65 -26.65 21.32 18.02
C PHE A 65 -27.43 20.18 18.69
N GLY A 66 -28.05 20.42 19.85
CA GLY A 66 -28.78 19.38 20.58
C GLY A 66 -27.82 18.34 21.15
N ASN A 67 -28.18 17.06 21.09
CA ASN A 67 -27.27 15.98 21.47
C ASN A 67 -26.19 15.81 20.40
N VAL A 68 -24.94 15.87 20.83
CA VAL A 68 -23.77 15.80 19.96
C VAL A 68 -22.84 14.70 20.40
N VAL A 69 -22.39 13.92 19.43
CA VAL A 69 -21.13 13.17 19.56
C VAL A 69 -20.07 13.87 18.74
N ALA A 70 -18.91 14.14 19.33
CA ALA A 70 -17.75 14.66 18.61
C ALA A 70 -16.59 13.68 18.76
N ILE A 71 -16.05 13.23 17.64
CA ILE A 71 -14.94 12.30 17.55
C ILE A 71 -13.73 13.02 17.00
N LYS A 72 -12.64 13.04 17.76
CA LYS A 72 -11.35 13.54 17.30
C LYS A 72 -10.63 12.45 16.54
N ASP A 73 -10.34 12.72 15.27
CA ASP A 73 -9.56 11.82 14.45
C ASP A 73 -8.06 11.92 14.78
N GLN A 74 -7.26 11.10 14.11
CA GLN A 74 -5.82 11.06 14.31
C GLN A 74 -5.09 12.33 13.86
N ARG A 75 -5.73 13.19 13.05
CA ARG A 75 -5.18 14.45 12.55
C ARG A 75 -5.57 15.63 13.45
N GLY A 76 -6.35 15.37 14.47
CA GLY A 76 -6.86 16.39 15.38
C GLY A 76 -8.09 17.13 14.88
N ALA A 77 -8.69 16.69 13.76
CA ALA A 77 -9.97 17.18 13.29
C ALA A 77 -11.11 16.55 14.09
N LEU A 78 -12.21 17.29 14.26
CA LEU A 78 -13.42 16.81 14.91
C LEU A 78 -14.47 16.43 13.88
N HIS A 79 -15.02 15.24 14.05
CA HIS A 79 -16.19 14.73 13.37
C HIS A 79 -17.39 14.90 14.31
N CYS A 80 -18.22 15.89 14.02
CA CYS A 80 -19.34 16.29 14.86
C CYS A 80 -20.64 15.72 14.30
N TYR A 81 -21.34 14.92 15.10
CA TYR A 81 -22.62 14.30 14.79
C TYR A 81 -23.68 14.97 15.66
N ALA A 82 -24.43 15.90 15.08
CA ALA A 82 -25.39 16.75 15.79
C ALA A 82 -26.84 16.32 15.56
N HIS A 83 -27.73 16.93 16.35
CA HIS A 83 -29.18 16.67 16.38
C HIS A 83 -29.56 15.23 16.74
N LEU A 84 -28.68 14.50 17.44
CA LEU A 84 -28.93 13.10 17.80
C LEU A 84 -30.13 12.96 18.73
N ASP A 85 -30.81 11.83 18.68
CA ASP A 85 -31.84 11.47 19.66
C ASP A 85 -31.17 11.05 20.97
N SER A 86 -30.16 10.19 20.85
CA SER A 86 -29.35 9.66 21.94
C SER A 86 -27.91 9.42 21.50
N CYS A 87 -26.98 9.45 22.47
CA CYS A 87 -25.58 9.09 22.26
C CYS A 87 -25.36 7.63 22.70
N SER A 88 -24.70 6.82 21.86
CA SER A 88 -24.39 5.40 22.14
C SER A 88 -22.96 5.20 22.66
N VAL A 89 -22.21 6.29 22.85
CA VAL A 89 -20.80 6.29 23.24
C VAL A 89 -20.53 7.27 24.40
N LYS A 90 -19.37 7.16 25.04
CA LYS A 90 -18.96 8.01 26.17
C LYS A 90 -17.66 8.76 25.85
N VAL A 91 -17.46 9.92 26.48
CA VAL A 91 -16.20 10.69 26.37
C VAL A 91 -15.02 9.81 26.80
N GLY A 92 -13.92 9.87 26.04
CA GLY A 92 -12.73 9.03 26.19
C GLY A 92 -12.78 7.68 25.46
N GLN A 93 -13.94 7.29 24.91
CA GLN A 93 -14.08 6.04 24.18
C GLN A 93 -13.36 6.12 22.82
N LYS A 94 -12.52 5.14 22.50
CA LYS A 94 -12.04 4.92 21.14
C LYS A 94 -13.10 4.20 20.33
N VAL A 95 -13.41 4.72 19.14
CA VAL A 95 -14.42 4.17 18.24
C VAL A 95 -13.81 3.84 16.88
N ALA A 96 -14.25 2.73 16.30
CA ALA A 96 -13.88 2.37 14.93
C ALA A 96 -14.83 3.06 13.93
N ALA A 97 -14.36 3.27 12.69
CA ALA A 97 -15.27 3.61 11.60
C ALA A 97 -16.32 2.50 11.43
N GLY A 98 -17.58 2.87 11.24
CA GLY A 98 -18.72 1.95 11.19
C GLY A 98 -19.29 1.56 12.55
N GLN A 99 -18.69 1.98 13.67
CA GLN A 99 -19.26 1.74 15.00
C GLN A 99 -20.43 2.69 15.28
N GLU A 100 -21.50 2.21 15.93
CA GLU A 100 -22.63 3.06 16.32
C GLU A 100 -22.19 4.11 17.35
N VAL A 101 -22.55 5.37 17.10
CA VAL A 101 -22.23 6.52 17.96
C VAL A 101 -23.47 7.19 18.54
N GLY A 102 -24.63 6.98 17.95
CA GLY A 102 -25.89 7.52 18.45
C GLY A 102 -27.05 7.16 17.54
N LYS A 103 -28.20 7.80 17.74
CA LYS A 103 -29.40 7.59 16.93
C LYS A 103 -29.84 8.89 16.28
N GLN A 104 -30.38 8.81 15.06
CA GLN A 104 -30.84 10.02 14.37
C GLN A 104 -31.97 10.66 15.16
N GLY A 105 -31.85 11.95 15.45
CA GLY A 105 -32.84 12.67 16.23
C GLY A 105 -33.27 13.97 15.58
N ASN A 106 -33.83 14.81 16.43
CA ASN A 106 -34.40 16.09 16.09
C ASN A 106 -34.21 17.05 17.28
N THR A 107 -33.08 16.93 17.98
CA THR A 107 -32.79 17.72 19.19
C THR A 107 -32.03 19.01 18.84
N GLY A 108 -32.12 20.04 19.68
CA GLY A 108 -31.50 21.33 19.39
C GLY A 108 -32.30 22.14 18.37
N ARG A 109 -31.65 22.96 17.56
CA ARG A 109 -32.34 23.85 16.61
C ARG A 109 -32.53 23.17 15.26
N THR A 110 -33.67 22.52 15.09
CA THR A 110 -34.10 21.88 13.84
C THR A 110 -35.50 22.32 13.42
N ASN A 111 -35.88 22.06 12.17
CA ASN A 111 -37.23 22.34 11.67
C ASN A 111 -38.23 21.32 12.22
N GLY A 112 -39.01 21.69 13.25
CA GLY A 112 -39.97 20.77 13.90
C GLY A 112 -39.45 20.13 15.19
N ASN A 113 -38.45 20.75 15.84
CA ASN A 113 -37.84 20.32 17.11
C ASN A 113 -38.87 19.76 18.11
N GLY A 114 -38.63 18.54 18.59
CA GLY A 114 -39.50 17.85 19.56
C GLY A 114 -40.73 17.12 18.98
N ALA A 115 -40.95 17.14 17.66
CA ALA A 115 -42.07 16.42 17.05
C ALA A 115 -41.96 14.89 17.28
N ALA A 116 -42.96 14.31 17.93
CA ALA A 116 -43.01 12.88 18.28
C ALA A 116 -42.94 11.93 17.06
N ASN A 117 -43.36 12.41 15.88
CA ASN A 117 -43.31 11.67 14.62
C ASN A 117 -41.97 11.80 13.87
N GLY A 118 -40.97 12.46 14.46
CA GLY A 118 -39.65 12.64 13.84
C GLY A 118 -39.63 13.63 12.68
N LYS A 119 -40.67 14.46 12.50
CA LYS A 119 -40.68 15.52 11.48
C LYS A 119 -39.51 16.47 11.69
N GLY A 120 -38.65 16.58 10.68
CA GLY A 120 -37.40 17.37 10.75
C GLY A 120 -36.17 16.61 11.22
N SER A 121 -36.31 15.32 11.55
CA SER A 121 -35.19 14.49 12.00
C SER A 121 -34.14 14.34 10.90
N HIS A 122 -32.90 14.70 11.24
CA HIS A 122 -31.73 14.57 10.38
C HIS A 122 -30.47 14.48 11.24
N LEU A 123 -29.39 13.99 10.65
CA LEU A 123 -28.03 14.16 11.15
C LEU A 123 -27.45 15.41 10.51
N HIS A 124 -27.03 16.37 11.34
CA HIS A 124 -26.11 17.41 10.89
C HIS A 124 -24.69 16.92 11.15
N TYR A 125 -23.93 16.67 10.08
CA TYR A 125 -22.55 16.19 10.15
C TYR A 125 -21.58 17.29 9.75
N GLU A 126 -20.72 17.68 10.68
CA GLU A 126 -19.74 18.75 10.48
C GLU A 126 -18.33 18.23 10.76
N VAL A 127 -17.38 18.59 9.89
CA VAL A 127 -15.95 18.34 10.12
C VAL A 127 -15.26 19.65 10.44
N ARG A 128 -14.54 19.70 11.56
CA ARG A 128 -13.76 20.85 12.01
C ARG A 128 -12.28 20.53 12.02
N LEU A 129 -11.45 21.38 11.44
CA LEU A 129 -10.01 21.14 11.30
C LEU A 129 -9.25 21.25 12.64
N LYS A 130 -9.85 21.83 13.67
CA LYS A 130 -9.27 21.97 15.01
C LYS A 130 -10.21 21.40 16.07
N ALA A 131 -9.66 20.90 17.17
CA ALA A 131 -10.44 20.43 18.32
C ALA A 131 -10.57 21.45 19.45
N ALA A 132 -9.78 22.53 19.44
CA ALA A 132 -9.76 23.54 20.48
C ALA A 132 -9.33 24.91 19.90
N PRO A 133 -9.69 26.03 20.57
CA PRO A 133 -10.68 26.12 21.67
C PRO A 133 -12.12 25.87 21.19
N SER A 134 -13.08 25.77 22.12
CA SER A 134 -14.53 25.67 21.84
C SER A 134 -14.90 24.62 20.77
N TYR A 135 -14.33 23.42 20.90
CA TYR A 135 -14.51 22.32 19.94
C TYR A 135 -14.31 22.74 18.48
N GLY A 136 -13.35 23.62 18.19
CA GLY A 136 -13.01 24.00 16.82
C GLY A 136 -14.01 24.90 16.12
N PHE A 137 -14.88 25.59 16.86
CA PHE A 137 -15.86 26.50 16.28
C PHE A 137 -15.21 27.46 15.25
N GLY A 138 -15.83 27.60 14.08
CA GLY A 138 -15.32 28.42 12.96
C GLY A 138 -14.22 27.77 12.11
N SER A 139 -13.78 26.54 12.41
CA SER A 139 -12.78 25.80 11.61
C SER A 139 -13.39 24.70 10.74
N HIS A 140 -14.66 24.86 10.34
CA HIS A 140 -15.35 23.86 9.53
C HIS A 140 -14.73 23.73 8.13
N THR A 141 -14.90 22.57 7.54
CA THR A 141 -14.51 22.26 6.15
C THR A 141 -15.59 21.38 5.53
N ASP A 142 -15.60 21.30 4.21
CA ASP A 142 -16.44 20.36 3.47
C ASP A 142 -16.21 18.92 3.99
N PRO A 143 -17.22 18.30 4.63
CA PRO A 143 -17.11 16.96 5.18
C PRO A 143 -16.84 15.89 4.11
N GLU A 144 -17.41 16.05 2.91
CA GLU A 144 -17.21 15.09 1.82
C GLU A 144 -15.78 15.15 1.30
N MET A 145 -15.24 16.36 1.10
CA MET A 145 -13.85 16.52 0.68
C MET A 145 -12.88 16.00 1.74
N TYR A 146 -13.18 16.23 3.02
CA TYR A 146 -12.33 15.75 4.10
C TYR A 146 -12.32 14.22 4.17
N LEU A 147 -13.49 13.58 4.11
CA LEU A 147 -13.61 12.12 4.11
C LEU A 147 -12.96 11.51 2.86
N ALA A 148 -13.16 12.09 1.67
CA ALA A 148 -12.52 11.64 0.44
C ALA A 148 -10.99 11.70 0.55
N LYS A 149 -10.44 12.84 1.00
CA LYS A 149 -9.00 12.99 1.24
C LYS A 149 -8.49 12.04 2.33
N TYR A 150 -9.27 11.79 3.37
CA TYR A 150 -8.86 10.86 4.43
C TYR A 150 -8.82 9.42 3.95
N ILE A 151 -9.74 9.01 3.08
CA ILE A 151 -9.75 7.68 2.45
C ILE A 151 -8.56 7.55 1.48
N GLU A 152 -8.28 8.57 0.67
CA GLU A 152 -7.09 8.63 -0.20
C GLU A 152 -5.78 8.64 0.59
N GLN A 153 -5.79 9.27 1.78
CA GLN A 153 -4.64 9.41 2.67
C GLN A 153 -4.71 8.46 3.89
N GLY A 154 -5.50 7.38 3.83
CA GLY A 154 -5.64 6.30 4.84
C GLY A 154 -4.39 5.42 5.03
N LYS A 155 -3.25 6.01 4.66
CA LYS A 155 -1.85 5.62 4.71
C LYS A 155 -1.30 6.13 6.06
N GLY A 156 -1.55 5.35 7.12
CA GLY A 156 -1.72 5.78 8.52
C GLY A 156 -0.52 6.29 9.34
N THR A 157 -0.81 6.51 10.64
CA THR A 157 0.01 7.12 11.70
C THR A 157 1.26 6.36 12.13
N ASN A 158 1.53 5.21 11.52
CA ASN A 158 2.75 4.40 11.71
C ASN A 158 3.65 4.42 10.48
N LYS A 159 3.52 5.44 9.61
CA LYS A 159 4.35 5.59 8.42
C LYS A 159 5.83 5.65 8.83
N MET A 160 6.63 4.80 8.19
CA MET A 160 8.07 4.87 8.34
C MET A 160 8.59 6.12 7.62
N LYS A 161 9.76 6.62 8.04
CA LYS A 161 10.47 7.59 7.18
C LYS A 161 10.75 6.90 5.84
N PRO A 162 10.70 7.63 4.71
CA PRO A 162 10.98 7.03 3.41
C PRO A 162 12.29 6.23 3.39
N THR A 163 13.35 6.74 4.01
CA THR A 163 14.64 6.07 4.13
C THR A 163 14.54 4.70 4.81
N ASP A 164 13.80 4.62 5.92
CA ASP A 164 13.69 3.42 6.75
C ASP A 164 12.80 2.38 6.06
N PHE A 165 11.71 2.85 5.44
CA PHE A 165 10.83 2.00 4.63
C PHE A 165 11.60 1.36 3.48
N ILE A 166 12.29 2.19 2.69
CA ILE A 166 13.09 1.74 1.53
C ILE A 166 14.17 0.76 1.99
N ALA A 167 14.92 1.09 3.04
CA ALA A 167 15.97 0.21 3.56
C ALA A 167 15.42 -1.17 3.98
N LYS A 168 14.21 -1.20 4.53
CA LYS A 168 13.55 -2.43 4.96
C LYS A 168 13.10 -3.32 3.80
N ILE A 169 12.59 -2.75 2.71
CA ILE A 169 12.02 -3.55 1.59
C ILE A 169 12.98 -3.76 0.42
N ALA A 170 13.99 -2.90 0.26
CA ALA A 170 14.90 -2.97 -0.89
C ALA A 170 15.61 -4.32 -1.07
N PRO A 171 16.10 -5.00 -0.01
CA PRO A 171 16.72 -6.32 -0.18
C PRO A 171 15.78 -7.35 -0.80
N ALA A 172 14.53 -7.41 -0.32
CA ALA A 172 13.51 -8.32 -0.85
C ALA A 172 13.09 -7.95 -2.28
N ALA A 173 12.94 -6.66 -2.58
CA ALA A 173 12.61 -6.20 -3.93
C ALA A 173 13.72 -6.50 -4.96
N VAL A 174 15.00 -6.36 -4.57
CA VAL A 174 16.15 -6.71 -5.42
C VAL A 174 16.25 -8.21 -5.63
N GLU A 175 16.01 -9.02 -4.60
CA GLU A 175 15.99 -10.48 -4.73
C GLU A 175 14.83 -10.95 -5.62
N ASP A 176 13.64 -10.35 -5.44
CA ASP A 176 12.48 -10.64 -6.26
C ASP A 176 12.72 -10.27 -7.74
N MET A 177 13.27 -9.08 -8.00
CA MET A 177 13.65 -8.67 -9.36
C MET A 177 14.55 -9.68 -10.06
N LYS A 178 15.54 -10.26 -9.35
CA LYS A 178 16.43 -11.28 -9.92
C LYS A 178 15.69 -12.56 -10.33
N LYS A 179 14.60 -12.89 -9.62
CA LYS A 179 13.78 -14.08 -9.87
C LYS A 179 12.74 -13.85 -10.96
N THR A 180 12.13 -12.67 -10.98
CA THR A 180 10.91 -12.40 -11.75
C THR A 180 11.12 -11.47 -12.94
N GLY A 181 12.18 -10.65 -12.90
CA GLY A 181 12.40 -9.57 -13.84
C GLY A 181 11.58 -8.31 -13.54
N VAL A 182 10.73 -8.29 -12.51
CA VAL A 182 9.99 -7.06 -12.12
C VAL A 182 10.98 -6.05 -11.55
N PRO A 183 11.07 -4.80 -12.09
CA PRO A 183 12.04 -3.82 -11.59
C PRO A 183 11.88 -3.54 -10.09
N ALA A 184 12.99 -3.59 -9.34
CA ALA A 184 12.99 -3.37 -7.90
C ALA A 184 12.50 -1.95 -7.54
N SER A 185 12.87 -0.96 -8.35
CA SER A 185 12.44 0.43 -8.20
C SER A 185 10.91 0.57 -8.31
N LEU A 186 10.29 -0.11 -9.27
CA LEU A 186 8.83 -0.15 -9.44
C LEU A 186 8.17 -0.77 -8.21
N THR A 187 8.63 -1.94 -7.78
CA THR A 187 8.11 -2.65 -6.61
C THR A 187 8.17 -1.78 -5.34
N ILE A 188 9.30 -1.12 -5.10
CA ILE A 188 9.49 -0.23 -3.95
C ILE A 188 8.54 0.98 -4.04
N ALA A 189 8.41 1.59 -5.22
CA ALA A 189 7.55 2.75 -5.43
C ALA A 189 6.07 2.41 -5.26
N GLN A 190 5.60 1.30 -5.84
CA GLN A 190 4.23 0.81 -5.65
C GLN A 190 3.98 0.47 -4.18
N ALA A 191 4.88 -0.27 -3.52
CA ALA A 191 4.73 -0.57 -2.10
C ALA A 191 4.66 0.70 -1.25
N ALA A 192 5.53 1.68 -1.49
CA ALA A 192 5.53 2.96 -0.77
C ALA A 192 4.23 3.74 -1.00
N LEU A 193 3.79 3.81 -2.27
CA LEU A 193 2.55 4.46 -2.66
C LEU A 193 1.37 3.74 -2.00
N GLU A 194 1.10 2.48 -2.31
CA GLU A 194 -0.09 1.73 -1.88
C GLU A 194 -0.18 1.61 -0.35
N SER A 195 0.92 1.25 0.31
CA SER A 195 0.95 1.08 1.77
C SER A 195 1.05 2.40 2.54
N GLY A 196 1.37 3.50 1.86
CA GLY A 196 1.64 4.75 2.55
C GLY A 196 2.88 4.72 3.41
N TRP A 197 4.00 4.29 2.82
CA TRP A 197 5.25 4.08 3.53
C TRP A 197 5.09 3.11 4.72
N GLY A 198 4.30 2.05 4.52
CA GLY A 198 4.03 0.99 5.50
C GLY A 198 3.01 1.36 6.57
N GLY A 199 2.46 2.58 6.54
CA GLY A 199 1.58 3.09 7.59
C GLY A 199 0.11 2.68 7.46
N SER A 200 -0.33 2.14 6.32
CA SER A 200 -1.75 1.80 6.11
C SER A 200 -2.24 0.78 7.15
N GLY A 201 -3.50 0.91 7.57
CA GLY A 201 -4.10 -0.02 8.52
C GLY A 201 -4.10 -1.47 8.00
N LEU A 202 -4.20 -1.66 6.68
CA LEU A 202 -4.08 -2.97 6.05
C LEU A 202 -2.65 -3.53 6.16
N THR A 203 -1.64 -2.72 5.85
CA THR A 203 -0.23 -3.16 5.95
C THR A 203 0.16 -3.49 7.39
N VAL A 204 -0.26 -2.67 8.36
CA VAL A 204 0.01 -2.90 9.79
C VAL A 204 -0.67 -4.18 10.30
N LYS A 205 -1.89 -4.48 9.84
CA LYS A 205 -2.65 -5.66 10.31
C LYS A 205 -2.32 -6.95 9.56
N ALA A 206 -1.95 -6.85 8.29
CA ALA A 206 -1.93 -7.98 7.37
C ALA A 206 -0.60 -8.17 6.64
N ASN A 207 0.41 -7.33 6.89
CA ASN A 207 1.66 -7.28 6.12
C ASN A 207 1.46 -7.11 4.61
N ASN A 208 0.29 -6.62 4.20
CA ASN A 208 -0.11 -6.49 2.81
C ASN A 208 0.25 -5.08 2.32
N LEU A 209 1.28 -5.00 1.48
CA LEU A 209 1.83 -3.73 0.98
C LEU A 209 1.04 -3.17 -0.20
N PHE A 210 0.39 -4.02 -0.99
CA PHE A 210 -0.17 -3.69 -2.30
C PHE A 210 -1.70 -3.74 -2.37
N GLY A 211 -2.37 -3.98 -1.25
CA GLY A 211 -3.84 -4.06 -1.22
C GLY A 211 -4.42 -5.31 -1.90
N VAL A 212 -3.69 -6.43 -1.90
CA VAL A 212 -4.12 -7.63 -2.62
C VAL A 212 -5.31 -8.30 -1.91
N LYS A 213 -6.41 -8.49 -2.63
CA LYS A 213 -7.64 -9.13 -2.14
C LYS A 213 -7.53 -10.67 -2.15
N GLY A 214 -8.29 -11.34 -1.29
CA GLY A 214 -8.39 -12.80 -1.19
C GLY A 214 -7.86 -13.38 0.13
N SER A 215 -7.39 -14.63 0.08
CA SER A 215 -6.71 -15.30 1.18
C SER A 215 -5.24 -15.52 0.83
N GLY A 216 -4.36 -15.09 1.72
CA GLY A 216 -2.91 -15.25 1.62
C GLY A 216 -2.39 -16.41 2.47
N PRO A 217 -1.05 -16.58 2.54
CA PRO A 217 -0.40 -17.66 3.28
C PRO A 217 -0.67 -17.61 4.79
N ALA A 218 -0.96 -16.44 5.36
CA ALA A 218 -1.34 -16.26 6.76
C ALA A 218 -2.85 -16.00 6.95
N GLY A 219 -3.66 -16.34 5.95
CA GLY A 219 -5.11 -16.21 5.97
C GLY A 219 -5.64 -14.92 5.32
N SER A 220 -6.76 -14.42 5.82
CA SER A 220 -7.43 -13.24 5.27
C SER A 220 -7.96 -12.32 6.36
N VAL A 221 -8.01 -11.02 6.09
CA VAL A 221 -8.65 -10.02 6.96
C VAL A 221 -9.73 -9.27 6.20
N LYS A 222 -10.91 -9.14 6.79
CA LYS A 222 -12.02 -8.38 6.20
C LYS A 222 -11.85 -6.91 6.55
N MET A 223 -11.69 -6.06 5.53
CA MET A 223 -11.47 -4.62 5.68
C MET A 223 -12.35 -3.84 4.70
N PRO A 224 -12.79 -2.62 5.06
CA PRO A 224 -13.45 -1.74 4.12
C PRO A 224 -12.48 -1.31 3.00
N THR A 225 -12.98 -1.29 1.77
CA THR A 225 -12.28 -0.83 0.56
C THR A 225 -13.25 -0.08 -0.33
N ILE A 226 -12.71 0.73 -1.23
CA ILE A 226 -13.49 1.39 -2.28
C ILE A 226 -13.42 0.57 -3.57
N GLU A 227 -14.56 0.43 -4.26
CA GLU A 227 -14.69 -0.13 -5.61
C GLU A 227 -15.26 0.94 -6.55
N TYR A 228 -15.01 0.78 -7.84
CA TYR A 228 -15.52 1.67 -8.89
C TYR A 228 -16.59 0.96 -9.72
N ARG A 229 -17.66 1.69 -10.06
CA ARG A 229 -18.67 1.26 -11.04
C ARG A 229 -18.22 1.61 -12.46
N PRO A 230 -18.85 1.00 -13.48
CA PRO A 230 -18.61 1.35 -14.89
C PRO A 230 -18.83 2.83 -15.21
N ASP A 231 -19.67 3.53 -14.43
CA ASP A 231 -19.93 4.98 -14.56
C ASP A 231 -18.86 5.86 -13.90
N GLY A 232 -17.78 5.27 -13.38
CA GLY A 232 -16.69 5.96 -12.69
C GLY A 232 -17.01 6.35 -11.23
N THR A 233 -18.23 6.11 -10.75
CA THR A 233 -18.60 6.38 -9.36
C THR A 233 -18.06 5.29 -8.43
N SER A 234 -17.59 5.68 -7.24
CA SER A 234 -17.05 4.73 -6.28
C SER A 234 -18.06 4.33 -5.18
N TYR A 235 -17.80 3.24 -4.47
CA TYR A 235 -18.59 2.79 -3.32
C TYR A 235 -17.75 1.96 -2.36
N PRO A 236 -18.00 2.06 -1.04
CA PRO A 236 -17.35 1.20 -0.08
C PRO A 236 -17.95 -0.21 -0.12
N ILE A 237 -17.09 -1.22 -0.02
CA ILE A 237 -17.48 -2.60 0.33
C ILE A 237 -16.56 -3.15 1.40
N LEU A 238 -17.01 -4.19 2.11
CA LEU A 238 -16.09 -5.05 2.85
C LEU A 238 -15.50 -6.08 1.89
N ALA A 239 -14.19 -6.09 1.75
CA ALA A 239 -13.47 -7.11 0.99
C ALA A 239 -12.54 -7.90 1.91
N ASN A 240 -12.31 -9.17 1.59
CA ASN A 240 -11.24 -9.94 2.22
C ASN A 240 -9.92 -9.57 1.54
N PHE A 241 -8.93 -9.25 2.35
CA PHE A 241 -7.56 -8.98 1.92
C PHE A 241 -6.64 -10.09 2.39
N ARG A 242 -5.65 -10.42 1.56
CA ARG A 242 -4.64 -11.42 1.88
C ARG A 242 -3.83 -10.98 3.09
N VAL A 243 -3.55 -11.91 3.99
CA VAL A 243 -2.66 -11.75 5.13
C VAL A 243 -1.38 -12.51 4.84
N TYR A 244 -0.25 -11.88 5.13
CA TYR A 244 1.09 -12.43 4.95
C TYR A 244 1.83 -12.52 6.30
N HIS A 245 2.76 -13.44 6.43
CA HIS A 245 3.62 -13.54 7.61
C HIS A 245 4.62 -12.37 7.68
N ASN A 246 5.03 -11.84 6.53
CA ASN A 246 5.98 -10.75 6.42
C ASN A 246 5.82 -10.00 5.08
N TRP A 247 6.55 -8.89 4.92
CA TRP A 247 6.49 -8.05 3.72
C TRP A 247 7.13 -8.69 2.48
N ALA A 248 8.07 -9.63 2.64
CA ALA A 248 8.67 -10.32 1.51
C ALA A 248 7.67 -11.23 0.79
N GLU A 249 6.81 -11.93 1.54
CA GLU A 249 5.69 -12.69 0.96
C GLU A 249 4.71 -11.80 0.20
N SER A 250 4.43 -10.59 0.70
CA SER A 250 3.58 -9.62 0.00
C SER A 250 4.21 -9.14 -1.31
N ILE A 251 5.54 -8.99 -1.36
CA ILE A 251 6.30 -8.64 -2.57
C ILE A 251 6.25 -9.79 -3.58
N GLU A 252 6.51 -11.02 -3.13
CA GLU A 252 6.49 -12.19 -4.00
C GLU A 252 5.09 -12.40 -4.62
N ASP A 253 4.02 -12.23 -3.85
CA ASP A 253 2.65 -12.36 -4.34
C ASP A 253 2.25 -11.26 -5.34
N HIS A 254 2.76 -10.04 -5.13
CA HIS A 254 2.64 -8.95 -6.11
C HIS A 254 3.33 -9.30 -7.42
N SER A 255 4.58 -9.77 -7.36
CA SER A 255 5.32 -10.12 -8.58
C SER A 255 4.74 -11.33 -9.30
N LYS A 256 4.10 -12.27 -8.58
CA LYS A 256 3.33 -13.37 -9.21
C LYS A 256 2.22 -12.85 -10.12
N LEU A 257 1.53 -11.77 -9.75
CA LEU A 257 0.53 -11.15 -10.63
C LEU A 257 1.17 -10.62 -11.92
N LEU A 258 2.32 -9.93 -11.81
CA LEU A 258 3.00 -9.35 -12.96
C LEU A 258 3.63 -10.42 -13.88
N VAL A 259 4.10 -11.52 -13.31
CA VAL A 259 4.69 -12.64 -14.07
C VAL A 259 3.61 -13.51 -14.72
N ASN A 260 2.53 -13.81 -14.00
CA ASN A 260 1.51 -14.77 -14.46
C ASN A 260 0.33 -14.10 -15.18
N GLY A 261 0.23 -12.77 -15.14
CA GLY A 261 -0.92 -12.04 -15.67
C GLY A 261 -2.20 -12.29 -14.88
N THR A 262 -3.34 -12.08 -15.53
CA THR A 262 -4.67 -12.37 -14.99
C THR A 262 -5.26 -13.60 -15.65
N THR A 263 -6.36 -14.13 -15.09
CA THR A 263 -7.02 -15.34 -15.64
C THR A 263 -7.47 -15.16 -17.09
N ASP A 264 -7.89 -13.96 -17.46
CA ASP A 264 -8.32 -13.59 -18.82
C ASP A 264 -7.15 -13.25 -19.76
N ASP A 265 -6.03 -12.75 -19.23
CA ASP A 265 -4.82 -12.48 -19.99
C ASP A 265 -3.54 -12.83 -19.19
N PRO A 266 -2.98 -14.04 -19.41
CA PRO A 266 -1.76 -14.50 -18.74
C PRO A 266 -0.50 -13.69 -19.07
N LYS A 267 -0.55 -12.80 -20.07
CA LYS A 267 0.58 -11.96 -20.49
C LYS A 267 0.34 -10.47 -20.23
N ARG A 268 -0.76 -10.12 -19.56
CA ARG A 268 -1.22 -8.74 -19.32
C ARG A 268 -0.10 -7.78 -18.90
N TYR A 269 0.80 -8.23 -18.03
CA TYR A 269 1.88 -7.42 -17.46
C TYR A 269 3.28 -7.73 -18.01
N HIS A 270 3.43 -8.63 -19.00
CA HIS A 270 4.76 -9.10 -19.44
C HIS A 270 5.69 -7.98 -19.95
N LYS A 271 5.14 -6.88 -20.45
CA LYS A 271 5.91 -5.70 -20.87
C LYS A 271 6.57 -4.94 -19.72
N VAL A 272 6.16 -5.20 -18.48
CA VAL A 272 6.78 -4.65 -17.27
C VAL A 272 8.09 -5.38 -16.95
N LEU A 273 8.19 -6.66 -17.33
CA LEU A 273 9.32 -7.52 -16.98
C LEU A 273 10.60 -7.07 -17.70
N ASN A 274 11.67 -6.84 -16.95
CA ASN A 274 12.99 -6.40 -17.38
C ASN A 274 13.02 -5.03 -18.09
N ALA A 275 11.93 -4.26 -18.04
CA ALA A 275 11.87 -2.92 -18.56
C ALA A 275 12.67 -1.93 -17.68
N ASP A 276 13.08 -0.79 -18.26
CA ASP A 276 13.51 0.34 -17.44
C ASP A 276 12.33 0.89 -16.63
N TYR A 277 12.61 1.55 -15.51
CA TYR A 277 11.56 1.97 -14.59
C TYR A 277 10.51 2.89 -15.21
N LYS A 278 10.85 3.75 -16.18
CA LYS A 278 9.88 4.66 -16.81
C LYS A 278 8.92 3.87 -17.67
N THR A 279 9.45 2.97 -18.49
CA THR A 279 8.64 2.05 -19.28
C THR A 279 7.79 1.15 -18.38
N ALA A 280 8.37 0.60 -17.31
CA ALA A 280 7.67 -0.26 -16.37
C ALA A 280 6.47 0.45 -15.70
N CYS A 281 6.65 1.71 -15.25
CA CYS A 281 5.58 2.52 -14.65
C CYS A 281 4.44 2.82 -15.63
N VAL A 282 4.76 3.01 -16.92
CA VAL A 282 3.74 3.26 -17.96
C VAL A 282 3.03 1.96 -18.34
N GLU A 283 3.77 0.87 -18.55
CA GLU A 283 3.19 -0.40 -19.01
C GLU A 283 2.36 -1.08 -17.91
N VAL A 284 2.73 -0.95 -16.63
CA VAL A 284 1.90 -1.48 -15.52
C VAL A 284 0.55 -0.77 -15.44
N TRP A 285 0.51 0.54 -15.71
CA TRP A 285 -0.73 1.30 -15.79
C TRP A 285 -1.56 0.95 -17.02
N LYS A 286 -0.95 0.86 -18.21
CA LYS A 286 -1.63 0.43 -19.45
C LYS A 286 -2.24 -0.96 -19.32
N ALA A 287 -1.63 -1.82 -18.51
CA ALA A 287 -2.13 -3.14 -18.16
C ALA A 287 -3.27 -3.13 -17.12
N GLU A 288 -3.79 -1.94 -16.78
CA GLU A 288 -4.92 -1.68 -15.90
C GLU A 288 -4.66 -1.99 -14.41
N TYR A 289 -3.40 -1.93 -13.95
CA TYR A 289 -3.07 -2.09 -12.53
C TYR A 289 -3.75 -1.00 -11.66
N ALA A 290 -3.89 0.20 -12.20
CA ALA A 290 -4.55 1.34 -11.56
C ALA A 290 -5.35 2.14 -12.59
N THR A 291 -6.43 2.78 -12.16
CA THR A 291 -7.34 3.54 -13.04
C THR A 291 -6.95 5.02 -13.20
N SER A 292 -6.13 5.58 -12.32
CA SER A 292 -5.72 6.99 -12.39
C SER A 292 -4.67 7.20 -13.49
N PRO A 293 -4.87 8.14 -14.43
CA PRO A 293 -3.89 8.44 -15.49
C PRO A 293 -2.58 9.06 -14.97
N GLU A 294 -2.56 9.57 -13.74
CA GLU A 294 -1.41 10.15 -13.06
C GLU A 294 -0.53 9.08 -12.40
N TYR A 295 -0.99 7.84 -12.31
CA TYR A 295 -0.29 6.75 -11.64
C TYR A 295 1.15 6.56 -12.12
N PRO A 296 1.46 6.52 -13.44
CA PRO A 296 2.84 6.43 -13.91
C PRO A 296 3.70 7.59 -13.42
N LYS A 297 3.15 8.81 -13.44
CA LYS A 297 3.87 10.02 -13.01
C LYS A 297 4.21 9.94 -11.51
N LEU A 298 3.25 9.55 -10.67
CA LEU A 298 3.46 9.40 -9.23
C LEU A 298 4.57 8.39 -8.91
N LEU A 299 4.62 7.26 -9.63
CA LEU A 299 5.66 6.26 -9.46
C LEU A 299 7.03 6.76 -9.94
N ILE A 300 7.10 7.38 -11.12
CA ILE A 300 8.34 7.96 -11.66
C ILE A 300 8.89 9.04 -10.72
N ASP A 301 8.03 9.95 -10.24
CA ASP A 301 8.43 11.00 -9.29
C ASP A 301 9.00 10.39 -8.00
N LEU A 302 8.37 9.33 -7.45
CA LEU A 302 8.86 8.63 -6.26
C LEU A 302 10.21 7.96 -6.51
N ILE A 303 10.39 7.31 -7.67
CA ILE A 303 11.64 6.64 -8.05
C ILE A 303 12.76 7.65 -8.18
N GLU A 304 12.53 8.77 -8.87
CA GLU A 304 13.53 9.81 -9.10
C GLU A 304 13.87 10.58 -7.81
N GLN A 305 12.85 10.94 -7.00
CA GLN A 305 13.02 11.65 -5.74
C GLN A 305 13.87 10.85 -4.74
N HIS A 306 13.68 9.52 -4.68
CA HIS A 306 14.38 8.64 -3.75
C HIS A 306 15.54 7.86 -4.37
N LYS A 307 15.85 8.11 -5.65
CA LYS A 307 16.91 7.44 -6.42
C LYS A 307 16.81 5.92 -6.31
N LEU A 308 15.61 5.38 -6.58
CA LEU A 308 15.31 3.96 -6.42
C LEU A 308 15.85 3.10 -7.57
N ASP A 309 16.15 3.71 -8.71
CA ASP A 309 16.77 3.08 -9.89
C ASP A 309 18.12 2.41 -9.57
N LYS A 310 18.83 2.87 -8.54
CA LYS A 310 20.03 2.20 -8.03
C LYS A 310 19.77 0.73 -7.64
N TYR A 311 18.56 0.40 -7.16
CA TYR A 311 18.20 -0.96 -6.80
C TYR A 311 17.96 -1.84 -8.03
N ASP A 312 17.53 -1.25 -9.15
CA ASP A 312 17.45 -1.98 -10.42
C ASP A 312 18.84 -2.40 -10.88
N GLN A 313 19.83 -1.52 -10.73
CA GLN A 313 21.23 -1.83 -11.05
C GLN A 313 21.79 -2.94 -10.14
N MET A 314 21.44 -2.96 -8.86
CA MET A 314 21.82 -4.04 -7.92
C MET A 314 21.13 -5.37 -8.25
N GLY A 315 19.97 -5.32 -8.91
CA GLY A 315 19.19 -6.48 -9.35
C GLY A 315 19.60 -7.02 -10.72
N LYS A 316 20.33 -6.26 -11.53
CA LYS A 316 20.78 -6.71 -12.86
C LYS A 316 21.70 -7.92 -12.73
N VAL A 317 21.18 -9.06 -13.19
CA VAL A 317 21.93 -10.30 -13.41
C VAL A 317 22.67 -10.13 -14.73
N GLU A 318 23.91 -9.67 -14.68
CA GLU A 318 24.70 -9.52 -15.89
C GLU A 318 25.34 -10.85 -16.25
N LYS A 319 25.10 -11.35 -17.47
CA LYS A 319 25.76 -12.56 -17.94
C LYS A 319 27.26 -12.32 -18.04
N ALA A 320 28.02 -13.28 -17.57
CA ALA A 320 29.47 -13.32 -17.71
C ALA A 320 29.88 -14.57 -18.48
N THR A 321 31.00 -14.49 -19.20
CA THR A 321 31.59 -15.66 -19.86
C THR A 321 32.86 -16.06 -19.13
N VAL A 322 33.11 -17.37 -19.09
CA VAL A 322 34.38 -17.92 -18.59
C VAL A 322 35.09 -18.60 -19.74
N GLU A 323 36.33 -18.20 -19.98
CA GLU A 323 37.17 -18.71 -21.06
C GLU A 323 38.41 -19.42 -20.52
N LEU A 324 38.74 -20.55 -21.16
CA LEU A 324 40.03 -21.24 -21.01
C LEU A 324 40.73 -21.19 -22.37
N ASN A 325 41.94 -20.65 -22.43
CA ASN A 325 42.73 -20.51 -23.66
C ASN A 325 41.94 -19.85 -24.82
N GLY A 326 41.14 -18.83 -24.50
CA GLY A 326 40.32 -18.11 -25.49
C GLY A 326 39.05 -18.84 -25.95
N LYS A 327 38.75 -20.03 -25.42
CA LYS A 327 37.51 -20.76 -25.69
C LYS A 327 36.55 -20.64 -24.51
N LYS A 328 35.30 -20.25 -24.76
CA LYS A 328 34.23 -20.24 -23.75
C LYS A 328 33.99 -21.65 -23.21
N ILE A 329 34.06 -21.80 -21.90
CA ILE A 329 33.84 -23.08 -21.19
C ILE A 329 32.60 -23.05 -20.29
N ALA A 330 32.14 -21.88 -19.86
CA ALA A 330 30.92 -21.73 -19.07
C ALA A 330 30.27 -20.35 -19.25
N GLU A 331 28.97 -20.27 -18.97
CA GLU A 331 28.26 -19.02 -18.68
C GLU A 331 28.15 -18.85 -17.16
N GLY A 332 28.43 -17.64 -16.70
CA GLY A 332 28.22 -17.21 -15.32
C GLY A 332 27.34 -15.99 -15.23
N THR A 333 27.21 -15.51 -14.01
CA THR A 333 26.50 -14.29 -13.64
C THR A 333 27.44 -13.41 -12.85
N PHE A 334 27.58 -12.15 -13.25
CA PHE A 334 28.22 -11.12 -12.45
C PHE A 334 27.21 -10.55 -11.46
N LEU A 335 27.47 -10.77 -10.17
CA LEU A 335 26.64 -10.31 -9.07
C LEU A 335 27.51 -9.89 -7.88
N ASN A 336 27.25 -8.71 -7.31
CA ASN A 336 27.93 -8.19 -6.12
C ASN A 336 29.48 -8.18 -6.25
N GLY A 337 30.00 -7.88 -7.44
CA GLY A 337 31.45 -7.84 -7.68
C GLY A 337 32.10 -9.20 -7.95
N LEU A 338 31.33 -10.29 -7.95
CA LEU A 338 31.82 -11.64 -8.22
C LEU A 338 31.15 -12.22 -9.46
N VAL A 339 31.89 -13.02 -10.23
CA VAL A 339 31.29 -13.88 -11.25
C VAL A 339 31.02 -15.24 -10.61
N THR A 340 29.75 -15.62 -10.52
CA THR A 340 29.30 -16.94 -10.08
C THR A 340 28.95 -17.81 -11.28
N VAL A 341 29.26 -19.09 -11.21
CA VAL A 341 29.03 -20.07 -12.27
C VAL A 341 28.35 -21.32 -11.73
N PRO A 342 27.59 -22.07 -12.55
CA PRO A 342 27.22 -23.43 -12.21
C PRO A 342 28.49 -24.26 -11.96
N ILE A 343 28.60 -24.83 -10.76
CA ILE A 343 29.81 -25.55 -10.33
C ILE A 343 30.07 -26.75 -11.24
N ARG A 344 28.99 -27.42 -11.65
CA ARG A 344 29.03 -28.58 -12.54
C ARG A 344 29.63 -28.24 -13.91
N ASP A 345 29.14 -27.20 -14.55
CA ASP A 345 29.57 -26.82 -15.91
C ASP A 345 31.08 -26.52 -15.96
N ILE A 346 31.61 -25.79 -14.97
CA ILE A 346 33.04 -25.55 -14.87
C ILE A 346 33.82 -26.82 -14.51
N ALA A 347 33.37 -27.58 -13.51
CA ALA A 347 34.10 -28.77 -13.08
C ALA A 347 34.23 -29.78 -14.22
N GLU A 348 33.15 -30.01 -14.98
CA GLU A 348 33.15 -30.88 -16.16
C GLU A 348 34.06 -30.33 -17.26
N ALA A 349 33.99 -29.03 -17.58
CA ALA A 349 34.82 -28.42 -18.61
C ALA A 349 36.33 -28.42 -18.27
N LEU A 350 36.68 -28.37 -16.98
CA LEU A 350 38.05 -28.45 -16.49
C LEU A 350 38.50 -29.90 -16.21
N GLY A 351 37.65 -30.90 -16.43
CA GLY A 351 37.95 -32.31 -16.16
C GLY A 351 38.16 -32.64 -14.68
N ALA A 352 37.56 -31.87 -13.78
CA ALA A 352 37.68 -32.04 -12.34
C ALA A 352 36.61 -32.98 -11.76
N LYS A 353 36.96 -33.72 -10.71
CA LYS A 353 36.03 -34.61 -10.00
C LYS A 353 35.11 -33.80 -9.09
N LEU A 354 33.81 -33.81 -9.39
CA LEU A 354 32.77 -33.15 -8.58
C LEU A 354 32.07 -34.16 -7.65
N VAL A 355 31.88 -33.78 -6.39
CA VAL A 355 31.05 -34.49 -5.40
C VAL A 355 30.08 -33.51 -4.76
N TRP A 356 28.82 -33.92 -4.62
CA TRP A 356 27.74 -33.12 -4.03
C TRP A 356 27.26 -33.74 -2.70
N ASP A 357 27.25 -32.94 -1.63
CA ASP A 357 26.64 -33.33 -0.36
C ASP A 357 25.19 -32.82 -0.29
N ASN A 358 24.23 -33.75 -0.37
CA ASN A 358 22.81 -33.43 -0.43
C ASN A 358 22.23 -32.91 0.90
N ILE A 359 22.87 -33.23 2.03
CA ILE A 359 22.44 -32.82 3.37
C ILE A 359 23.01 -31.43 3.66
N LYS A 360 24.31 -31.24 3.44
CA LYS A 360 24.99 -29.96 3.73
C LYS A 360 24.82 -28.92 2.62
N LYS A 361 24.33 -29.32 1.45
CA LYS A 361 24.18 -28.47 0.25
C LYS A 361 25.49 -27.80 -0.19
N ILE A 362 26.58 -28.56 -0.14
CA ILE A 362 27.93 -28.08 -0.48
C ILE A 362 28.57 -28.98 -1.54
N ALA A 363 29.26 -28.36 -2.51
CA ALA A 363 30.05 -29.05 -3.52
C ALA A 363 31.51 -29.23 -3.09
N THR A 364 32.13 -30.29 -3.57
CA THR A 364 33.57 -30.56 -3.44
C THR A 364 34.15 -30.83 -4.82
N VAL A 365 35.22 -30.13 -5.21
CA VAL A 365 35.91 -30.26 -6.50
C VAL A 365 37.34 -30.73 -6.24
N ASN A 366 37.73 -31.86 -6.84
CA ASN A 366 39.03 -32.53 -6.61
C ASN A 366 39.36 -32.71 -5.11
N GLY A 367 38.35 -33.02 -4.30
CA GLY A 367 38.50 -33.19 -2.85
C GLY A 367 38.53 -31.88 -2.03
N LYS A 368 38.54 -30.71 -2.68
CA LYS A 368 38.48 -29.40 -2.02
C LYS A 368 37.04 -28.90 -1.93
N LYS A 369 36.63 -28.50 -0.73
CA LYS A 369 35.29 -27.96 -0.45
C LYS A 369 35.13 -26.58 -1.09
N ILE A 370 34.01 -26.35 -1.78
CA ILE A 370 33.63 -25.03 -2.31
C ILE A 370 32.75 -24.34 -1.27
N VAL A 371 33.36 -23.50 -0.43
CA VAL A 371 32.73 -22.73 0.63
C VAL A 371 31.69 -21.77 0.08
N GLY A 372 31.93 -21.15 -1.07
CA GLY A 372 31.00 -20.24 -1.75
C GLY A 372 29.82 -20.92 -2.45
N THR A 373 29.56 -22.21 -2.18
CA THR A 373 28.44 -22.94 -2.78
C THR A 373 27.11 -22.31 -2.36
N GLN A 374 26.27 -21.99 -3.35
CA GLN A 374 24.88 -21.58 -3.17
C GLN A 374 23.99 -22.41 -4.09
N VAL A 375 22.74 -22.63 -3.69
CA VAL A 375 21.74 -23.28 -4.55
C VAL A 375 20.76 -22.22 -5.04
N VAL A 376 20.73 -22.01 -6.36
CA VAL A 376 19.82 -21.06 -7.02
C VAL A 376 19.10 -21.80 -8.13
N ASN A 377 17.76 -21.77 -8.13
CA ASN A 377 16.91 -22.48 -9.09
C ASN A 377 17.34 -23.95 -9.29
N GLU A 378 17.50 -24.67 -8.18
CA GLU A 378 17.91 -26.08 -8.13
C GLU A 378 19.32 -26.38 -8.67
N ARG A 379 20.12 -25.35 -9.01
CA ARG A 379 21.51 -25.50 -9.44
C ARG A 379 22.49 -25.02 -8.38
N ALA A 380 23.55 -25.80 -8.16
CA ALA A 380 24.68 -25.39 -7.33
C ALA A 380 25.58 -24.42 -8.12
N ILE A 381 25.72 -23.20 -7.60
CA ILE A 381 26.58 -22.15 -8.14
C ILE A 381 27.65 -21.74 -7.12
N ALA A 382 28.77 -21.21 -7.57
CA ALA A 382 29.81 -20.64 -6.71
C ALA A 382 30.65 -19.60 -7.46
N PRO A 383 31.43 -18.75 -6.76
CA PRO A 383 32.40 -17.88 -7.40
C PRO A 383 33.37 -18.66 -8.32
N VAL A 384 33.52 -18.21 -9.56
CA VAL A 384 34.34 -18.85 -10.60
C VAL A 384 35.76 -19.16 -10.13
N ARG A 385 36.36 -18.23 -9.37
CA ARG A 385 37.71 -18.34 -8.84
C ARG A 385 37.87 -19.55 -7.95
N GLU A 386 36.93 -19.77 -7.04
CA GLU A 386 36.99 -20.86 -6.07
C GLU A 386 36.88 -22.22 -6.75
N VAL A 387 35.98 -22.36 -7.73
CA VAL A 387 35.82 -23.60 -8.50
C VAL A 387 37.05 -23.87 -9.36
N ALA A 388 37.60 -22.84 -10.03
CA ALA A 388 38.79 -22.95 -10.87
C ALA A 388 40.04 -23.34 -10.05
N GLU A 389 40.29 -22.68 -8.93
CA GLU A 389 41.42 -22.96 -8.04
C GLU A 389 41.30 -24.35 -7.39
N ALA A 390 40.08 -24.79 -7.09
CA ALA A 390 39.83 -26.15 -6.64
C ALA A 390 40.14 -27.21 -7.73
N ALA A 391 39.79 -26.90 -8.99
CA ALA A 391 40.10 -27.72 -10.15
C ALA A 391 41.59 -27.71 -10.55
N GLY A 392 42.42 -26.85 -9.95
CA GLY A 392 43.85 -26.75 -10.24
C GLY A 392 44.18 -25.76 -11.35
N TYR A 393 43.35 -24.73 -11.53
CA TYR A 393 43.52 -23.65 -12.50
C TYR A 393 43.57 -22.29 -11.78
N GLN A 394 44.02 -21.24 -12.47
CA GLN A 394 44.06 -19.87 -11.96
C GLN A 394 43.21 -18.92 -12.81
N VAL A 395 42.48 -18.02 -12.14
CA VAL A 395 41.85 -16.88 -12.81
C VAL A 395 42.92 -15.82 -13.10
N THR A 396 43.24 -15.64 -14.38
CA THR A 396 44.33 -14.77 -14.86
C THR A 396 43.85 -13.43 -15.39
N GLY A 397 42.54 -13.24 -15.61
CA GLY A 397 42.01 -11.97 -16.11
C GLY A 397 40.53 -11.76 -15.87
N TRP A 398 40.14 -10.49 -15.78
CA TRP A 398 38.76 -10.02 -15.73
C TRP A 398 38.59 -8.81 -16.66
N ASP A 399 37.72 -8.93 -17.65
CA ASP A 399 37.27 -7.81 -18.48
C ASP A 399 35.89 -7.35 -17.96
N GLY A 400 35.88 -6.23 -17.25
CA GLY A 400 34.68 -5.66 -16.66
C GLY A 400 33.66 -5.14 -17.67
N VAL A 401 34.07 -4.84 -18.91
CA VAL A 401 33.18 -4.34 -19.96
C VAL A 401 32.53 -5.51 -20.70
N LYS A 402 33.33 -6.52 -21.06
CA LYS A 402 32.83 -7.74 -21.74
C LYS A 402 32.25 -8.77 -20.79
N ARG A 403 32.33 -8.53 -19.48
CA ARG A 403 31.97 -9.47 -18.40
C ARG A 403 32.63 -10.83 -18.61
N LYS A 404 33.94 -10.82 -18.82
CA LYS A 404 34.70 -12.01 -19.23
C LYS A 404 35.78 -12.37 -18.22
N VAL A 405 35.76 -13.62 -17.76
CA VAL A 405 36.78 -14.19 -16.88
C VAL A 405 37.69 -15.09 -17.70
N THR A 406 38.99 -14.90 -17.58
CA THR A 406 40.00 -15.75 -18.20
C THR A 406 40.61 -16.68 -17.16
N ILE A 407 40.64 -17.97 -17.46
CA ILE A 407 41.25 -19.02 -16.66
C ILE A 407 42.38 -19.65 -17.46
N ASN A 408 43.52 -19.92 -16.81
CA ASN A 408 44.63 -20.72 -17.35
C ASN A 408 45.00 -21.83 -16.36
N LYS A 409 45.67 -22.87 -16.85
CA LYS A 409 46.15 -23.97 -16.00
C LYS A 409 47.32 -23.54 -15.14
#